data_AF-A0A6N9ZPQ2-F1
#
_entry.id   AF-A0A6N9ZPQ2-F1
#
_cell.length_a   1.000
_cell.length_b   1.000
_cell.length_c   1.000
_cell.angle_alpha   90.00
_cell.angle_beta   90.00
_cell.angle_gamma   90.00
#
_symmetry.space_group_name_H-M   'P 1'
#
loop_
_entity.id
_entity.type
_entity.pdbx_description
1 polymer ?
#
loop_
_entity_poly.entity_id
_entity_poly.type
_entity_poly.pdbx_seq_one_letter_code
_entity_poly.pdbx_strand_id
1 'polypeptide(L)'
;MASRRENPLARWRLDSHLPHHVIIWWGNYQSGESADSYRERGDVLTSSLALDQASKSYFASIDWDQYLVFCFSSREAARHFRNRWNGQFIDTDEVSRKGTWTPREGDVCNLYSMLSNQEAIRAITRAMIDSTGNMEPTAEIWPDRMAPIVRNTPAGRELAQVRWGLPSSSQALFKAATKRADSLRKKGKQFDFQELLKMEPDGGTTNVRNVASKHWKRWHGTEFRCVVPFTSFAEPDPASKPEGGRTPNAWFAADQSCPLMFFAGIWVPQWQSVRKIKEGLITVDLFGFLTTDANDLVRPIHGKAMPSILTNQDEIETWLTAPWEEASKLQRPLRNDQLIILPTAPVSTIANAEPMLPL
;
A
#
# COMPACT_ATOMS: atom_id res chain seq x y z
N MET A 1 -24.45 16.98 17.24
CA MET A 1 -24.56 16.15 16.02
C MET A 1 -24.34 17.05 14.81
N ALA A 2 -23.16 17.00 14.18
CA ALA A 2 -23.15 17.14 12.73
C ALA A 2 -23.79 15.84 12.23
N SER A 3 -25.09 15.96 11.96
CA SER A 3 -25.97 14.88 11.52
C SER A 3 -25.51 14.31 10.18
N ARG A 4 -26.30 13.45 9.54
CA ARG A 4 -26.16 12.92 8.17
C ARG A 4 -25.99 14.01 7.04
N ARG A 5 -25.28 15.13 7.25
CA ARG A 5 -25.42 16.41 6.51
C ARG A 5 -24.11 17.04 6.01
N GLU A 6 -22.91 16.61 6.38
CA GLU A 6 -21.67 17.35 6.00
C GLU A 6 -20.76 16.61 5.00
N ASN A 7 -21.30 15.68 4.21
CA ASN A 7 -20.67 15.30 2.93
C ASN A 7 -21.57 15.81 1.78
N PRO A 8 -21.13 16.82 0.99
CA PRO A 8 -21.90 17.38 -0.12
C PRO A 8 -22.29 16.35 -1.20
N LEU A 9 -21.62 15.20 -1.26
CA LEU A 9 -21.91 14.13 -2.22
C LEU A 9 -23.11 13.25 -1.83
N ALA A 10 -23.58 13.27 -0.58
CA ALA A 10 -24.38 12.16 -0.06
C ALA A 10 -25.91 12.35 -0.08
N ARG A 11 -26.47 13.52 -0.46
CA ARG A 11 -27.91 13.74 -0.21
C ARG A 11 -28.80 14.35 -1.28
N TRP A 12 -28.28 15.04 -2.30
CA TRP A 12 -29.16 15.56 -3.38
C TRP A 12 -28.91 14.95 -4.75
N ARG A 13 -27.68 14.50 -5.05
CA ARG A 13 -27.30 14.02 -6.38
C ARG A 13 -27.42 12.52 -6.60
N LEU A 14 -27.65 11.75 -5.54
CA LEU A 14 -27.85 10.30 -5.63
C LEU A 14 -29.31 10.04 -6.00
N ASP A 15 -29.53 9.48 -7.19
CA ASP A 15 -30.86 9.17 -7.70
C ASP A 15 -31.46 8.04 -6.85
N SER A 16 -32.60 8.30 -6.21
CA SER A 16 -33.31 7.29 -5.42
C SER A 16 -33.75 6.08 -6.25
N HIS A 17 -33.84 6.22 -7.57
CA HIS A 17 -34.22 5.17 -8.51
C HIS A 17 -33.01 4.38 -9.06
N LEU A 18 -31.78 4.89 -8.89
CA LEU A 18 -30.54 4.22 -9.30
C LEU A 18 -29.57 4.18 -8.11
N PRO A 19 -29.87 3.41 -7.05
CA PRO A 19 -29.28 3.60 -5.73
C PRO A 19 -27.78 3.28 -5.65
N HIS A 20 -27.24 2.50 -6.60
CA HIS A 20 -25.84 2.09 -6.60
C HIS A 20 -25.00 3.07 -7.38
N HIS A 21 -24.07 3.77 -6.72
CA HIS A 21 -23.25 4.77 -7.39
C HIS A 21 -21.75 4.51 -7.23
N VAL A 22 -21.02 4.86 -8.28
CA VAL A 22 -19.55 4.86 -8.33
C VAL A 22 -19.09 6.24 -8.77
N ILE A 23 -18.29 6.92 -7.95
CA ILE A 23 -17.81 8.27 -8.25
C ILE A 23 -16.31 8.22 -8.48
N ILE A 24 -15.85 8.72 -9.61
CA ILE A 24 -14.45 8.72 -10.02
C ILE A 24 -13.97 10.17 -10.05
N TRP A 25 -12.81 10.46 -9.45
CA TRP A 25 -12.16 11.76 -9.65
C TRP A 25 -11.62 11.82 -11.08
N TRP A 26 -11.92 12.91 -11.77
CA TRP A 26 -11.72 13.07 -13.21
C TRP A 26 -10.58 14.03 -13.54
N GLY A 27 -10.40 15.07 -12.72
CA GLY A 27 -9.36 16.05 -12.91
C GLY A 27 -9.58 17.28 -12.04
N ASN A 28 -8.69 18.25 -12.15
CA ASN A 28 -8.77 19.50 -11.43
C ASN A 28 -8.51 20.69 -12.38
N TYR A 29 -9.49 21.57 -12.52
CA TYR A 29 -9.44 22.68 -13.48
C TYR A 29 -8.38 23.73 -13.16
N GLN A 30 -7.98 23.86 -11.90
CA GLN A 30 -7.02 24.87 -11.46
C GLN A 30 -5.58 24.43 -11.71
N SER A 31 -5.28 23.15 -11.50
CA SER A 31 -3.95 22.58 -11.67
C SER A 31 -3.71 22.02 -13.07
N GLY A 32 -4.78 21.73 -13.82
CA GLY A 32 -4.70 21.03 -15.10
C GLY A 32 -4.44 19.53 -14.96
N GLU A 33 -4.41 18.99 -13.73
CA GLU A 33 -4.30 17.55 -13.50
C GLU A 33 -5.54 16.83 -14.03
N SER A 34 -5.32 15.67 -14.65
CA SER A 34 -6.38 14.84 -15.20
C SER A 34 -6.08 13.37 -14.92
N ALA A 35 -7.12 12.55 -14.73
CA ALA A 35 -6.99 11.10 -14.57
C ALA A 35 -6.74 10.39 -15.93
N ASP A 36 -6.00 11.02 -16.85
CA ASP A 36 -6.09 10.76 -18.28
C ASP A 36 -5.47 9.42 -18.77
N SER A 37 -6.27 8.37 -18.97
CA SER A 37 -5.97 7.28 -19.93
C SER A 37 -7.14 7.10 -20.93
N TYR A 38 -7.05 7.66 -22.15
CA TYR A 38 -8.21 7.76 -23.08
C TYR A 38 -8.72 6.43 -23.63
N ARG A 39 -7.87 5.38 -23.66
CA ARG A 39 -8.21 4.06 -24.19
C ARG A 39 -9.05 3.19 -23.24
N GLU A 40 -8.90 3.33 -21.93
CA GLU A 40 -9.68 2.56 -20.95
C GLU A 40 -11.12 3.13 -20.78
N ARG A 41 -11.37 4.35 -21.28
CA ARG A 41 -12.62 5.11 -21.09
C ARG A 41 -13.80 4.53 -21.88
N GLY A 42 -13.62 4.13 -23.13
CA GLY A 42 -14.74 3.73 -24.00
C GLY A 42 -15.35 2.38 -23.61
N ASP A 43 -14.52 1.38 -23.34
CA ASP A 43 -14.96 0.00 -23.18
C ASP A 43 -15.64 -0.26 -21.84
N VAL A 44 -15.17 0.37 -20.76
CA VAL A 44 -15.77 0.24 -19.42
C VAL A 44 -17.12 0.96 -19.35
N LEU A 45 -17.21 2.14 -19.97
CA LEU A 45 -18.46 2.90 -20.15
C LEU A 45 -19.49 2.08 -20.92
N THR A 46 -19.11 1.57 -22.08
CA THR A 46 -20.02 0.88 -23.00
C THR A 46 -20.46 -0.48 -22.45
N SER A 47 -19.55 -1.24 -21.83
CA SER A 47 -19.86 -2.57 -21.28
C SER A 47 -20.81 -2.55 -20.09
N SER A 48 -20.80 -1.48 -19.30
CA SER A 48 -21.68 -1.37 -18.14
C SER A 48 -23.09 -0.92 -18.55
N LEU A 49 -23.20 -0.03 -19.55
CA LEU A 49 -24.47 0.31 -20.20
C LEU A 49 -25.09 -0.87 -20.95
N ALA A 50 -24.27 -1.79 -21.47
CA ALA A 50 -24.74 -3.00 -22.14
C ALA A 50 -25.37 -4.03 -21.18
N LEU A 51 -24.96 -4.06 -19.91
CA LEU A 51 -25.51 -4.95 -18.88
C LEU A 51 -26.79 -4.42 -18.24
N ASP A 52 -26.91 -3.11 -18.15
CA ASP A 52 -28.06 -2.45 -17.57
C ASP A 52 -28.33 -1.13 -18.30
N GLN A 53 -29.31 -1.15 -19.20
CA GLN A 53 -29.68 0.02 -20.00
C GLN A 53 -30.27 1.17 -19.17
N ALA A 54 -30.68 0.91 -17.91
CA ALA A 54 -31.14 1.95 -17.01
C ALA A 54 -29.98 2.68 -16.31
N SER A 55 -28.75 2.16 -16.40
CA SER A 55 -27.56 2.82 -15.85
C SER A 55 -27.26 4.14 -16.57
N LYS A 56 -26.77 5.13 -15.82
CA LYS A 56 -26.48 6.48 -16.32
C LYS A 56 -25.13 6.95 -15.83
N SER A 57 -24.56 7.94 -16.52
CA SER A 57 -23.38 8.66 -16.01
C SER A 57 -23.51 10.16 -16.26
N TYR A 58 -22.91 10.96 -15.37
CA TYR A 58 -22.86 12.42 -15.52
C TYR A 58 -21.62 12.99 -14.82
N PHE A 59 -21.20 14.18 -15.25
CA PHE A 59 -20.12 14.91 -14.60
C PHE A 59 -20.65 15.76 -13.44
N ALA A 60 -19.89 15.78 -12.36
CA ALA A 60 -20.13 16.59 -11.18
C ALA A 60 -18.84 17.33 -10.80
N SER A 61 -18.94 18.59 -10.43
CA SER A 61 -17.78 19.35 -9.94
C SER A 61 -18.01 19.83 -8.51
N ILE A 62 -16.93 19.88 -7.73
CA ILE A 62 -16.88 20.47 -6.38
C ILE A 62 -15.57 21.26 -6.30
N ASP A 63 -15.68 22.55 -5.97
CA ASP A 63 -14.57 23.50 -6.05
C ASP A 63 -13.90 23.44 -7.43
N TRP A 64 -12.65 23.00 -7.50
CA TRP A 64 -11.86 22.86 -8.72
C TRP A 64 -11.77 21.43 -9.23
N ASP A 65 -12.24 20.44 -8.44
CA ASP A 65 -12.21 19.03 -8.81
C ASP A 65 -13.44 18.66 -9.64
N GLN A 66 -13.20 17.95 -10.72
CA GLN A 66 -14.21 17.31 -11.55
C GLN A 66 -14.30 15.83 -11.20
N TYR A 67 -15.51 15.29 -11.20
CA TYR A 67 -15.82 13.91 -10.92
C TYR A 67 -16.76 13.35 -11.99
N LEU A 68 -16.61 12.08 -12.33
CA LEU A 68 -17.56 11.32 -13.13
C LEU A 68 -18.38 10.43 -12.20
N VAL A 69 -19.69 10.60 -12.20
CA VAL A 69 -20.63 9.83 -11.38
C VAL A 69 -21.33 8.81 -12.26
N PHE A 70 -21.25 7.53 -11.88
CA PHE A 70 -22.04 6.44 -12.44
C PHE A 70 -23.17 6.08 -11.50
N CYS A 71 -24.35 5.86 -12.06
CA CYS A 71 -25.54 5.41 -11.36
C CYS A 71 -26.02 4.10 -12.00
N PHE A 72 -26.18 3.06 -11.20
CA PHE A 72 -26.62 1.73 -11.65
C PHE A 72 -27.97 1.37 -11.02
N SER A 73 -28.85 0.74 -11.80
CA SER A 73 -30.14 0.26 -11.28
C SER A 73 -29.98 -1.04 -10.49
N SER A 74 -28.93 -1.82 -10.80
CA SER A 74 -28.62 -3.08 -10.14
C SER A 74 -27.24 -3.09 -9.47
N ARG A 75 -27.14 -3.86 -8.39
CA ARG A 75 -25.89 -4.08 -7.67
C ARG A 75 -24.89 -4.89 -8.49
N GLU A 76 -25.41 -5.74 -9.37
CA GLU A 76 -24.67 -6.60 -10.29
C GLU A 76 -23.97 -5.75 -11.35
N ALA A 77 -24.65 -4.78 -11.97
CA ALA A 77 -24.04 -3.85 -12.92
C ALA A 77 -22.98 -2.97 -12.24
N ALA A 78 -23.27 -2.45 -11.05
CA ALA A 78 -22.28 -1.72 -10.25
C ALA A 78 -21.07 -2.59 -9.89
N ARG A 79 -21.27 -3.88 -9.55
CA ARG A 79 -20.18 -4.84 -9.30
C ARG A 79 -19.36 -5.10 -10.55
N HIS A 80 -20.00 -5.26 -11.70
CA HIS A 80 -19.32 -5.49 -12.96
C HIS A 80 -18.46 -4.30 -13.37
N PHE A 81 -19.00 -3.07 -13.29
CA PHE A 81 -18.24 -1.84 -13.52
C PHE A 81 -17.01 -1.78 -12.60
N ARG A 82 -17.19 -2.00 -11.30
CA ARG A 82 -16.09 -1.97 -10.30
C ARG A 82 -14.98 -2.97 -10.59
N ASN A 83 -15.32 -4.16 -11.05
CA ASN A 83 -14.34 -5.20 -11.35
C ASN A 83 -13.51 -4.85 -12.61
N ARG A 84 -14.07 -4.06 -13.53
CA ARG A 84 -13.38 -3.63 -14.76
C ARG A 84 -12.67 -2.29 -14.62
N TRP A 85 -13.06 -1.45 -13.68
CA TRP A 85 -12.44 -0.16 -13.47
C TRP A 85 -11.08 -0.29 -12.74
N ASN A 86 -10.01 0.09 -13.43
CA ASN A 86 -8.62 -0.04 -12.95
C ASN A 86 -8.11 1.18 -12.14
N GLY A 87 -9.01 2.11 -11.77
CA GLY A 87 -8.67 3.34 -11.04
C GLY A 87 -9.27 3.43 -9.64
N GLN A 88 -8.98 4.51 -8.91
CA GLN A 88 -9.67 4.81 -7.65
C GLN A 88 -11.12 5.26 -7.91
N PHE A 89 -12.02 4.91 -7.00
CA PHE A 89 -13.40 5.39 -7.02
C PHE A 89 -14.02 5.36 -5.62
N ILE A 90 -14.95 6.27 -5.39
CA ILE A 90 -15.79 6.35 -4.20
C ILE A 90 -17.00 5.44 -4.41
N ASP A 91 -17.10 4.38 -3.61
CA ASP A 91 -18.26 3.48 -3.58
C ASP A 91 -19.28 4.00 -2.57
N THR A 92 -20.45 4.44 -3.05
CA THR A 92 -21.48 4.99 -2.17
C THR A 92 -22.18 3.92 -1.33
N ASP A 93 -22.18 2.65 -1.74
CA ASP A 93 -22.65 1.54 -0.90
C ASP A 93 -21.69 1.32 0.27
N GLU A 94 -20.38 1.50 0.02
CA GLU A 94 -19.36 1.46 1.06
C GLU A 94 -19.52 2.64 2.04
N VAL A 95 -19.70 3.86 1.53
CA VAL A 95 -19.99 5.05 2.36
C VAL A 95 -21.27 4.83 3.17
N SER A 96 -22.33 4.30 2.55
CA SER A 96 -23.61 4.06 3.22
C SER A 96 -23.48 3.01 4.33
N ARG A 97 -22.68 1.96 4.11
CA ARG A 97 -22.45 0.88 5.08
C ARG A 97 -21.47 1.29 6.20
N LYS A 98 -20.40 2.01 5.85
CA LYS A 98 -19.27 2.28 6.75
C LYS A 98 -19.24 3.73 7.28
N GLY A 99 -20.13 4.60 6.80
CA GLY A 99 -20.19 6.03 7.13
C GLY A 99 -19.07 6.88 6.50
N THR A 100 -18.09 6.24 5.86
CA THR A 100 -16.92 6.88 5.24
C THR A 100 -16.48 6.04 4.05
N TRP A 101 -15.91 6.69 3.04
CA TRP A 101 -15.12 6.02 2.02
C TRP A 101 -13.66 6.06 2.47
N THR A 102 -13.01 4.90 2.48
CA THR A 102 -11.56 4.83 2.65
C THR A 102 -11.00 4.64 1.26
N PRO A 103 -10.10 5.52 0.77
CA PRO A 103 -9.32 5.21 -0.42
C PRO A 103 -8.76 3.81 -0.23
N ARG A 104 -8.91 2.93 -1.22
CA ARG A 104 -8.25 1.62 -1.20
C ARG A 104 -6.75 1.84 -1.43
N GLU A 105 -6.08 2.46 -0.47
CA GLU A 105 -4.62 2.54 -0.36
C GLU A 105 -4.01 1.16 -0.05
N GLY A 106 -4.81 0.19 0.38
CA GLY A 106 -4.37 -1.17 0.67
C GLY A 106 -4.80 -2.15 -0.40
N ASP A 107 -3.96 -2.37 -1.40
CA ASP A 107 -3.74 -3.66 -2.09
C ASP A 107 -2.39 -3.66 -2.85
N VAL A 108 -1.46 -2.76 -2.53
CA VAL A 108 -0.13 -2.69 -3.19
C VAL A 108 0.90 -3.46 -2.37
N CYS A 109 1.89 -4.07 -3.04
CA CYS A 109 2.94 -4.96 -2.51
C CYS A 109 2.97 -5.10 -0.98
N ASN A 110 2.25 -6.09 -0.45
CA ASN A 110 2.20 -6.43 0.99
C ASN A 110 2.79 -7.80 1.26
N LEU A 111 3.57 -8.35 0.33
CA LEU A 111 4.27 -9.61 0.47
C LEU A 111 5.53 -9.57 -0.37
N TYR A 112 6.65 -9.94 0.23
CA TYR A 112 7.91 -10.13 -0.48
C TYR A 112 8.75 -11.22 0.17
N SER A 113 9.80 -11.64 -0.52
CA SER A 113 10.78 -12.62 -0.05
C SER A 113 12.16 -11.97 0.09
N MET A 114 12.95 -12.50 1.01
CA MET A 114 14.37 -12.21 1.15
C MET A 114 15.08 -13.54 1.36
N LEU A 115 15.60 -14.12 0.28
CA LEU A 115 16.26 -15.43 0.30
C LEU A 115 17.80 -15.35 0.22
N SER A 116 18.34 -14.13 0.15
CA SER A 116 19.79 -13.90 0.13
C SER A 116 20.38 -14.00 1.55
N ASN A 117 21.69 -13.76 1.65
CA ASN A 117 22.43 -13.82 2.92
C ASN A 117 22.85 -12.43 3.40
N GLN A 118 23.17 -12.34 4.69
CA GLN A 118 23.54 -11.09 5.35
C GLN A 118 24.80 -10.45 4.75
N GLU A 119 25.77 -11.25 4.32
CA GLU A 119 27.03 -10.73 3.76
C GLU A 119 26.80 -10.05 2.42
N ALA A 120 25.95 -10.61 1.56
CA ALA A 120 25.57 -9.98 0.30
C ALA A 120 24.88 -8.62 0.53
N ILE A 121 23.97 -8.54 1.51
CA ILE A 121 23.31 -7.29 1.89
C ILE A 121 24.34 -6.26 2.35
N ARG A 122 25.24 -6.65 3.27
CA ARG A 122 26.28 -5.76 3.82
C ARG A 122 27.23 -5.27 2.75
N ALA A 123 27.71 -6.16 1.87
CA ALA A 123 28.64 -5.84 0.81
C ALA A 123 28.05 -4.82 -0.18
N ILE A 124 26.81 -5.02 -0.63
CA ILE A 124 26.16 -4.13 -1.61
C ILE A 124 25.85 -2.76 -0.99
N THR A 125 25.38 -2.74 0.25
CA THR A 125 24.93 -1.51 0.92
C THR A 125 26.04 -0.78 1.68
N ARG A 126 27.21 -1.40 1.82
CA ARG A 126 28.34 -0.96 2.64
C ARG A 126 27.94 -0.77 4.11
N ALA A 127 27.09 -1.67 4.62
CA ALA A 127 26.68 -1.68 6.02
C ALA A 127 27.83 -2.19 6.91
N MET A 128 28.34 -1.31 7.76
CA MET A 128 29.47 -1.63 8.64
C MET A 128 29.03 -2.24 9.97
N ILE A 129 27.78 -1.99 10.37
CA ILE A 129 27.18 -2.50 11.61
C ILE A 129 26.14 -3.55 11.22
N ASP A 130 26.16 -4.69 11.91
CA ASP A 130 25.16 -5.74 11.75
C ASP A 130 24.64 -6.15 13.12
N SER A 131 23.35 -5.90 13.33
CA SER A 131 22.61 -6.19 14.56
C SER A 131 21.53 -7.27 14.33
N THR A 132 21.55 -7.97 13.20
CA THR A 132 20.52 -8.98 12.86
C THR A 132 20.75 -10.33 13.52
N GLY A 133 21.97 -10.64 13.95
CA GLY A 133 22.34 -11.96 14.45
C GLY A 133 22.47 -12.97 13.31
N ASN A 134 21.90 -14.17 13.47
CA ASN A 134 21.81 -15.15 12.38
C ASN A 134 20.58 -14.85 11.53
N MET A 135 20.77 -14.36 10.31
CA MET A 135 19.67 -14.01 9.41
C MET A 135 19.31 -15.19 8.49
N GLU A 136 18.12 -15.77 8.71
CA GLU A 136 17.61 -16.87 7.88
C GLU A 136 16.91 -16.37 6.59
N PRO A 137 17.02 -17.12 5.48
CA PRO A 137 16.20 -16.91 4.30
C PRO A 137 14.71 -16.95 4.62
N THR A 138 13.99 -15.87 4.30
CA THR A 138 12.56 -15.71 4.58
C THR A 138 11.77 -15.66 3.26
N ALA A 139 11.02 -16.73 2.98
CA ALA A 139 10.22 -16.85 1.76
C ALA A 139 9.01 -15.89 1.74
N GLU A 140 8.44 -15.61 2.91
CA GLU A 140 7.27 -14.73 3.04
C GLU A 140 7.43 -13.74 4.19
N ILE A 141 7.63 -12.48 3.83
CA ILE A 141 7.61 -11.35 4.75
C ILE A 141 6.27 -10.64 4.58
N TRP A 142 5.50 -10.61 5.67
CA TRP A 142 4.16 -10.03 5.74
C TRP A 142 4.14 -8.73 6.57
N PRO A 143 3.10 -7.87 6.43
CA PRO A 143 2.95 -6.68 7.24
C PRO A 143 2.97 -7.00 8.73
N ASP A 144 3.44 -6.05 9.54
CA ASP A 144 3.57 -6.16 10.99
C ASP A 144 4.54 -7.25 11.47
N ARG A 145 5.38 -7.80 10.58
CA ARG A 145 6.50 -8.71 10.88
C ARG A 145 7.83 -7.96 10.95
N MET A 146 8.81 -8.58 11.61
CA MET A 146 10.20 -8.12 11.56
C MET A 146 10.79 -8.50 10.21
N ALA A 147 11.58 -7.60 9.63
CA ALA A 147 12.34 -7.84 8.41
C ALA A 147 13.69 -7.10 8.43
N PRO A 148 14.71 -7.63 7.74
CA PRO A 148 15.99 -6.95 7.65
C PRO A 148 15.86 -5.67 6.82
N ILE A 149 16.46 -4.59 7.30
CA ILE A 149 16.69 -3.36 6.54
C ILE A 149 18.12 -2.87 6.79
N VAL A 150 18.68 -2.12 5.84
CA VAL A 150 19.89 -1.33 6.10
C VAL A 150 19.48 0.12 6.30
N ARG A 151 19.67 0.64 7.51
CA ARG A 151 19.25 1.98 7.92
C ARG A 151 20.43 2.90 8.18
N ASN A 152 20.22 4.20 8.02
CA ASN A 152 21.18 5.20 8.48
C ASN A 152 21.09 5.39 9.99
N THR A 153 22.23 5.40 10.67
CA THR A 153 22.35 5.76 12.08
C THR A 153 23.49 6.77 12.27
N PRO A 154 23.57 7.48 13.41
CA PRO A 154 24.71 8.34 13.71
C PRO A 154 26.07 7.61 13.70
N ALA A 155 26.10 6.30 13.94
CA ALA A 155 27.31 5.49 13.95
C ALA A 155 27.69 4.93 12.56
N GLY A 156 26.82 5.11 11.56
CA GLY A 156 26.97 4.56 10.22
C GLY A 156 25.78 3.69 9.81
N ARG A 157 25.92 3.01 8.66
CA ARG A 157 24.89 2.11 8.13
C ARG A 157 24.82 0.83 8.96
N GLU A 158 23.62 0.50 9.37
CA GLU A 158 23.31 -0.67 10.20
C GLU A 158 22.32 -1.59 9.49
N LEU A 159 22.69 -2.88 9.35
CA LEU A 159 21.76 -3.95 9.02
C LEU A 159 21.04 -4.39 10.31
N ALA A 160 19.72 -4.24 10.37
CA ALA A 160 18.92 -4.54 11.56
C ALA A 160 17.55 -5.13 11.21
N GLN A 161 16.98 -5.90 12.14
CA GLN A 161 15.59 -6.35 12.07
C GLN A 161 14.67 -5.23 12.55
N VAL A 162 13.74 -4.80 11.71
CA VAL A 162 12.79 -3.70 11.99
C VAL A 162 11.37 -4.12 11.64
N ARG A 163 10.35 -3.60 12.32
CA ARG A 163 8.96 -4.02 12.13
C ARG A 163 8.32 -3.31 10.94
N TRP A 164 7.76 -4.07 10.00
CA TRP A 164 7.16 -3.51 8.78
C TRP A 164 5.77 -2.90 9.05
N GLY A 165 5.66 -1.60 8.84
CA GLY A 165 4.43 -0.81 9.00
C GLY A 165 4.72 0.50 9.71
N LEU A 166 5.04 1.55 8.95
CA LEU A 166 5.24 2.91 9.46
C LEU A 166 4.02 3.42 10.24
N PRO A 167 4.16 4.46 11.07
CA PRO A 167 3.02 5.03 11.78
C PRO A 167 1.93 5.49 10.81
N SER A 168 0.67 5.16 11.12
CA SER A 168 -0.48 5.73 10.42
C SER A 168 -0.56 7.24 10.67
N SER A 169 -1.26 7.96 9.78
CA SER A 169 -1.48 9.40 9.99
C SER A 169 -2.28 9.68 11.26
N SER A 170 -2.00 10.80 11.91
CA SER A 170 -2.75 11.23 13.10
C SER A 170 -4.25 11.37 12.81
N GLN A 171 -4.61 11.78 11.60
CA GLN A 171 -6.00 11.85 11.16
C GLN A 171 -6.65 10.46 11.05
N ALA A 172 -5.93 9.46 10.56
CA ALA A 172 -6.43 8.08 10.48
C ALA A 172 -6.68 7.50 11.88
N LEU A 173 -5.72 7.68 12.79
CA LEU A 173 -5.85 7.23 14.19
C LEU A 173 -6.99 7.95 14.90
N PHE A 174 -7.12 9.27 14.73
CA PHE A 174 -8.22 10.04 15.30
C PHE A 174 -9.60 9.55 14.80
N LYS A 175 -9.72 9.26 13.50
CA LYS A 175 -10.95 8.71 12.91
C LYS A 175 -11.27 7.32 13.48
N ALA A 176 -10.28 6.44 13.60
CA ALA A 176 -10.45 5.11 14.17
C ALA A 176 -10.89 5.17 15.64
N ALA A 177 -10.19 5.96 16.46
CA ALA A 177 -10.54 6.19 17.86
C ALA A 177 -11.94 6.80 18.02
N THR A 178 -12.32 7.75 17.17
CA THR A 178 -13.67 8.34 17.17
C THR A 178 -14.75 7.29 16.89
N LYS A 179 -14.53 6.41 15.89
CA LYS A 179 -15.45 5.32 15.59
C LYS A 179 -15.59 4.34 16.76
N ARG A 180 -14.48 4.05 17.45
CA ARG A 180 -14.49 3.22 18.65
C ARG A 180 -15.22 3.90 19.80
N ALA A 181 -14.98 5.18 20.03
CA ALA A 181 -15.66 6.02 21.02
C ALA A 181 -17.18 6.01 20.81
N ASP A 182 -17.65 6.22 19.58
CA ASP A 182 -19.08 6.19 19.25
C ASP A 182 -19.71 4.82 19.53
N SER A 183 -18.98 3.74 19.27
CA SER A 183 -19.42 2.38 19.58
C SER A 183 -19.53 2.15 21.09
N LEU A 184 -18.66 2.76 21.90
CA LEU A 184 -18.71 2.70 23.36
C LEU A 184 -19.84 3.56 23.93
N ARG A 185 -20.07 4.77 23.39
CA ARG A 185 -21.20 5.64 23.77
C ARG A 185 -22.54 4.94 23.58
N LYS A 186 -22.74 4.25 22.44
CA LYS A 186 -23.95 3.45 22.17
C LYS A 186 -24.18 2.33 23.17
N LYS A 187 -23.13 1.84 23.81
CA LYS A 187 -23.17 0.80 24.84
C LYS A 187 -23.26 1.37 26.26
N GLY A 188 -23.42 2.70 26.42
CA GLY A 188 -23.47 3.37 27.72
C GLY A 188 -22.15 3.30 28.51
N LYS A 189 -21.03 2.98 27.86
CA LYS A 189 -19.73 2.87 28.53
C LYS A 189 -19.09 4.26 28.65
N GLN A 190 -18.62 4.59 29.84
CA GLN A 190 -17.74 5.75 30.05
C GLN A 190 -16.32 5.42 29.59
N PHE A 191 -15.62 6.41 29.07
CA PHE A 191 -14.24 6.32 28.62
C PHE A 191 -13.60 7.70 28.59
N ASP A 192 -12.28 7.77 28.74
CA ASP A 192 -11.49 8.95 28.40
C ASP A 192 -11.09 8.85 26.92
N PHE A 193 -11.42 9.89 26.14
CA PHE A 193 -11.10 9.92 24.72
C PHE A 193 -9.60 10.07 24.44
N GLN A 194 -8.85 10.77 25.28
CA GLN A 194 -7.40 10.94 25.09
C GLN A 194 -6.68 9.62 25.33
N GLU A 195 -7.05 8.90 26.39
CA GLU A 195 -6.51 7.57 26.65
C GLU A 195 -6.95 6.57 25.57
N LEU A 196 -8.21 6.64 25.10
CA LEU A 196 -8.68 5.82 23.99
C LEU A 196 -7.88 6.06 22.71
N LEU A 197 -7.60 7.33 22.38
CA LEU A 197 -6.82 7.70 21.20
C LEU A 197 -5.37 7.23 21.31
N LYS A 198 -4.75 7.40 22.49
CA LYS A 198 -3.40 6.90 22.77
C LYS A 198 -3.30 5.38 22.65
N MET A 199 -4.36 4.68 23.06
CA MET A 199 -4.46 3.23 23.03
C MET A 199 -5.11 2.67 21.75
N GLU A 200 -5.36 3.53 20.76
CA GLU A 200 -5.99 3.09 19.52
C GLU A 200 -5.00 2.23 18.72
N PRO A 201 -5.41 1.02 18.29
CA PRO A 201 -4.52 0.15 17.52
C PRO A 201 -4.13 0.77 16.18
N ASP A 202 -2.82 0.77 15.90
CA ASP A 202 -2.21 1.17 14.66
C ASP A 202 -1.62 -0.05 13.94
N GLY A 203 -2.31 -0.53 12.91
CA GLY A 203 -1.82 -1.63 12.06
C GLY A 203 -0.60 -1.25 11.20
N GLY A 204 -0.30 0.06 11.11
CA GLY A 204 0.79 0.61 10.33
C GLY A 204 0.51 0.78 8.85
N THR A 205 1.38 1.55 8.22
CA THR A 205 1.40 1.81 6.77
C THR A 205 2.66 1.18 6.18
N THR A 206 2.48 0.14 5.37
CA THR A 206 3.58 -0.62 4.74
C THR A 206 4.22 0.13 3.58
N ASN A 207 3.42 0.90 2.86
CA ASN A 207 3.74 1.49 1.56
C ASN A 207 3.47 2.99 1.55
N VAL A 208 4.43 3.78 1.08
CA VAL A 208 4.35 5.24 1.01
C VAL A 208 4.27 5.68 -0.46
N ARG A 209 3.07 6.09 -0.90
CA ARG A 209 2.85 6.56 -2.27
C ARG A 209 2.95 8.08 -2.38
N ASN A 210 2.14 8.81 -1.63
CA ASN A 210 2.11 10.27 -1.67
C ASN A 210 3.13 10.89 -0.71
N VAL A 211 4.41 10.87 -1.09
CA VAL A 211 5.51 11.45 -0.30
C VAL A 211 5.37 12.96 -0.05
N ALA A 212 4.57 13.67 -0.84
CA ALA A 212 4.34 15.10 -0.64
C ALA A 212 3.41 15.41 0.55
N SER A 213 2.73 14.40 1.11
CA SER A 213 1.83 14.60 2.25
C SER A 213 2.56 15.14 3.48
N LYS A 214 1.88 15.98 4.27
CA LYS A 214 2.42 16.52 5.54
C LYS A 214 2.84 15.42 6.52
N HIS A 215 2.20 14.26 6.45
CA HIS A 215 2.52 13.11 7.31
C HIS A 215 3.92 12.54 7.03
N TRP A 216 4.32 12.45 5.75
CA TRP A 216 5.59 11.84 5.37
C TRP A 216 6.77 12.84 5.36
N LYS A 217 6.51 14.12 5.10
CA LYS A 217 7.54 15.18 5.03
C LYS A 217 8.49 15.25 6.24
N ARG A 218 7.99 14.92 7.43
CA ARG A 218 8.78 14.88 8.68
C ARG A 218 9.87 13.79 8.71
N TRP A 219 9.84 12.83 7.79
CA TRP A 219 10.78 11.71 7.69
C TRP A 219 11.53 11.70 6.35
N HIS A 220 11.68 12.87 5.73
CA HIS A 220 12.44 13.01 4.49
C HIS A 220 13.96 13.11 4.70
N GLY A 221 14.39 13.42 5.93
CA GLY A 221 15.80 13.49 6.30
C GLY A 221 16.55 12.18 6.07
N THR A 222 17.86 12.28 5.80
CA THR A 222 18.71 11.12 5.52
C THR A 222 18.77 10.15 6.70
N GLU A 223 18.61 10.64 7.92
CA GLU A 223 18.53 9.86 9.15
C GLU A 223 17.34 8.88 9.20
N PHE A 224 16.28 9.15 8.42
CA PHE A 224 15.11 8.28 8.30
C PHE A 224 15.15 7.38 7.07
N ARG A 225 16.25 7.36 6.32
CA ARG A 225 16.40 6.51 5.13
C ARG A 225 16.83 5.10 5.50
N CYS A 226 16.24 4.14 4.81
CA CYS A 226 16.74 2.77 4.77
C CYS A 226 16.62 2.19 3.37
N VAL A 227 17.31 1.09 3.12
CA VAL A 227 17.04 0.22 1.97
C VAL A 227 16.53 -1.12 2.46
N VAL A 228 15.51 -1.65 1.79
CA VAL A 228 14.83 -2.88 2.19
C VAL A 228 15.24 -4.00 1.23
N PRO A 229 16.12 -4.93 1.64
CA PRO A 229 16.56 -6.05 0.81
C PRO A 229 15.39 -6.98 0.46
N PHE A 230 15.31 -7.38 -0.81
CA PHE A 230 14.37 -8.39 -1.29
C PHE A 230 14.98 -9.22 -2.43
N THR A 231 14.46 -10.42 -2.64
CA THR A 231 14.82 -11.31 -3.78
C THR A 231 13.66 -11.47 -4.76
N SER A 232 12.42 -11.40 -4.27
CA SER A 232 11.22 -11.31 -5.10
C SER A 232 10.09 -10.63 -4.32
N PHE A 233 9.08 -10.12 -5.02
CA PHE A 233 7.91 -9.52 -4.40
C PHE A 233 6.62 -10.01 -5.05
N ALA A 234 5.51 -9.93 -4.31
CA ALA A 234 4.23 -10.41 -4.76
C ALA A 234 3.20 -9.28 -4.88
N GLU A 235 2.38 -9.37 -5.92
CA GLU A 235 1.15 -8.60 -6.05
C GLU A 235 -0.05 -9.56 -6.16
N PRO A 236 -1.21 -9.20 -5.58
CA PRO A 236 -2.43 -9.98 -5.76
C PRO A 236 -2.82 -10.03 -7.24
N ASP A 237 -3.11 -11.23 -7.75
CA ASP A 237 -3.56 -11.47 -9.12
C ASP A 237 -5.04 -11.86 -9.14
N PRO A 238 -5.97 -10.88 -9.11
CA PRO A 238 -7.39 -11.14 -9.14
C PRO A 238 -7.85 -11.75 -10.47
N ALA A 239 -7.10 -11.60 -11.56
CA ALA A 239 -7.45 -12.15 -12.87
C ALA A 239 -7.31 -13.68 -12.89
N SER A 240 -6.34 -14.22 -12.17
CA SER A 240 -6.10 -15.67 -12.02
C SER A 240 -6.89 -16.32 -10.88
N LYS A 241 -7.87 -15.63 -10.30
CA LYS A 241 -8.62 -16.14 -9.14
C LYS A 241 -9.54 -17.31 -9.53
N PRO A 242 -9.38 -18.52 -8.93
CA PRO A 242 -10.30 -19.62 -9.15
C PRO A 242 -11.66 -19.36 -8.49
N GLU A 243 -12.73 -19.93 -9.05
CA GLU A 243 -14.08 -19.79 -8.52
C GLU A 243 -14.15 -20.31 -7.07
N GLY A 244 -14.72 -19.50 -6.17
CA GLY A 244 -14.78 -19.81 -4.73
C GLY A 244 -13.44 -19.75 -3.97
N GLY A 245 -12.32 -19.55 -4.65
CA GLY A 245 -10.98 -19.52 -4.05
C GLY A 245 -10.51 -18.15 -3.57
N ARG A 246 -9.32 -18.12 -2.95
CA ARG A 246 -8.62 -16.88 -2.63
C ARG A 246 -7.92 -16.33 -3.87
N THR A 247 -7.76 -15.02 -3.94
CA THR A 247 -6.94 -14.38 -4.96
C THR A 247 -5.49 -14.90 -4.82
N PRO A 248 -4.90 -15.50 -5.87
CA PRO A 248 -3.50 -15.91 -5.86
C PRO A 248 -2.58 -14.68 -5.92
N ASN A 249 -1.29 -14.92 -5.75
CA ASN A 249 -0.25 -13.89 -5.94
C ASN A 249 0.56 -14.20 -7.19
N ALA A 250 0.85 -13.17 -7.99
CA ALA A 250 1.92 -13.23 -8.97
C ALA A 250 3.22 -12.73 -8.32
N TRP A 251 4.31 -13.45 -8.55
CA TRP A 251 5.63 -13.13 -8.00
C TRP A 251 6.53 -12.51 -9.06
N PHE A 252 7.27 -11.48 -8.68
CA PHE A 252 8.17 -10.73 -9.54
C PHE A 252 9.59 -10.73 -8.98
N ALA A 253 10.58 -10.87 -9.86
CA ALA A 253 12.00 -10.77 -9.54
C ALA A 253 12.77 -10.17 -10.71
N ALA A 254 14.06 -9.84 -10.53
CA ALA A 254 14.88 -9.34 -11.65
C ALA A 254 15.03 -10.37 -12.77
N ASP A 255 15.28 -11.63 -12.38
CA ASP A 255 15.41 -12.79 -13.26
C ASP A 255 15.10 -14.09 -12.48
N GLN A 256 15.23 -15.26 -13.11
CA GLN A 256 14.89 -16.55 -12.50
C GLN A 256 15.77 -16.91 -11.29
N SER A 257 16.97 -16.36 -11.19
CA SER A 257 17.87 -16.58 -10.05
C SER A 257 17.46 -15.77 -8.80
N CYS A 258 16.50 -14.87 -8.93
CA CYS A 258 16.01 -13.99 -7.86
C CYS A 258 17.15 -13.25 -7.14
N PRO A 259 17.98 -12.47 -7.88
CA PRO A 259 19.11 -11.78 -7.27
C PRO A 259 18.64 -10.73 -6.26
N LEU A 260 19.52 -10.40 -5.32
CA LEU A 260 19.26 -9.41 -4.29
C LEU A 260 19.07 -8.01 -4.91
N MET A 261 17.93 -7.39 -4.60
CA MET A 261 17.55 -6.03 -4.93
C MET A 261 17.10 -5.27 -3.68
N PHE A 262 16.79 -3.98 -3.81
CA PHE A 262 16.43 -3.14 -2.68
C PHE A 262 15.23 -2.25 -2.98
N PHE A 263 14.27 -2.15 -2.05
CA PHE A 263 13.28 -1.09 -2.08
C PHE A 263 13.83 0.20 -1.45
N ALA A 264 13.37 1.34 -1.98
CA ALA A 264 13.62 2.66 -1.39
C ALA A 264 12.77 2.82 -0.12
N GLY A 265 13.42 2.68 1.05
CA GLY A 265 12.76 2.61 2.35
C GLY A 265 12.84 3.87 3.21
N ILE A 266 11.85 4.03 4.09
CA ILE A 266 11.86 4.96 5.22
C ILE A 266 11.75 4.15 6.50
N TRP A 267 12.49 4.54 7.54
CA TRP A 267 12.38 3.98 8.87
C TRP A 267 12.18 5.05 9.94
N VAL A 268 11.58 4.67 11.06
CA VAL A 268 11.27 5.53 12.20
C VAL A 268 11.73 4.84 13.48
N PRO A 269 12.73 5.39 14.20
CA PRO A 269 13.20 4.81 15.45
C PRO A 269 12.19 5.00 16.58
N GLN A 270 12.18 4.03 17.50
CA GLN A 270 11.64 4.13 18.85
C GLN A 270 10.21 4.70 18.90
N TRP A 271 9.38 4.28 17.95
CA TRP A 271 8.02 4.77 17.86
C TRP A 271 7.14 4.10 18.91
N GLN A 272 6.44 4.91 19.70
CA GLN A 272 5.51 4.41 20.71
C GLN A 272 4.10 4.32 20.13
N SER A 273 3.53 3.12 20.07
CA SER A 273 2.13 2.91 19.64
C SER A 273 1.59 1.54 20.07
N VAL A 274 0.27 1.39 19.99
CA VAL A 274 -0.38 0.08 20.14
C VAL A 274 -0.44 -0.59 18.78
N ARG A 275 0.43 -1.57 18.51
CA ARG A 275 0.41 -2.28 17.21
C ARG A 275 -0.70 -3.31 17.13
N LYS A 276 -0.83 -4.09 18.21
CA LYS A 276 -1.92 -5.04 18.41
C LYS A 276 -2.52 -4.79 19.78
N ILE A 277 -3.84 -4.92 19.90
CA ILE A 277 -4.56 -4.77 21.18
C ILE A 277 -3.92 -5.63 22.29
N LYS A 278 -3.53 -6.87 21.95
CA LYS A 278 -2.92 -7.83 22.88
C LYS A 278 -1.50 -7.45 23.35
N GLU A 279 -0.77 -6.67 22.56
CA GLU A 279 0.61 -6.25 22.87
C GLU A 279 0.61 -5.00 23.76
N GLY A 280 -0.50 -4.23 23.75
CA GLY A 280 -0.56 -2.96 24.46
C GLY A 280 0.34 -1.90 23.82
N LEU A 281 0.67 -0.87 24.60
CA LEU A 281 1.55 0.23 24.17
C LEU A 281 3.00 -0.24 24.23
N ILE A 282 3.68 -0.23 23.09
CA ILE A 282 5.08 -0.65 22.97
C ILE A 282 5.92 0.45 22.31
N THR A 283 7.24 0.37 22.49
CA THR A 283 8.22 1.17 21.75
C THR A 283 8.93 0.25 20.77
N VAL A 284 8.91 0.58 19.48
CA VAL A 284 9.46 -0.28 18.42
C VAL A 284 9.97 0.55 17.25
N ASP A 285 11.03 0.07 16.59
CA ASP A 285 11.49 0.63 15.34
C ASP A 285 10.57 0.16 14.19
N LEU A 286 10.15 1.10 13.35
CA LEU A 286 9.22 0.84 12.25
C LEU A 286 9.86 1.14 10.91
N PHE A 287 9.47 0.42 9.86
CA PHE A 287 9.87 0.77 8.50
C PHE A 287 8.73 0.56 7.50
N GLY A 288 8.89 1.13 6.32
CA GLY A 288 8.07 0.93 5.15
C GLY A 288 8.85 1.36 3.92
N PHE A 289 8.29 1.20 2.73
CA PHE A 289 8.99 1.58 1.51
C PHE A 289 8.10 2.34 0.54
N LEU A 290 8.74 3.06 -0.36
CA LEU A 290 8.04 3.86 -1.34
C LEU A 290 7.39 2.96 -2.40
N THR A 291 6.22 3.38 -2.86
CA THR A 291 5.58 2.81 -4.05
C THR A 291 5.43 3.88 -5.13
N THR A 292 5.31 3.45 -6.37
CA THR A 292 5.24 4.28 -7.57
C THR A 292 4.20 3.70 -8.53
N ASP A 293 3.92 4.34 -9.66
CA ASP A 293 3.08 3.76 -10.71
C ASP A 293 3.60 2.40 -11.19
N ALA A 294 2.69 1.49 -11.51
CA ALA A 294 3.03 0.21 -12.09
C ALA A 294 3.53 0.38 -13.53
N ASN A 295 4.63 -0.30 -13.86
CA ASN A 295 5.12 -0.42 -15.23
C ASN A 295 4.25 -1.39 -16.06
N ASP A 296 4.58 -1.61 -17.34
CA ASP A 296 3.72 -2.40 -18.24
C ASP A 296 3.73 -3.90 -17.91
N LEU A 297 4.70 -4.38 -17.12
CA LEU A 297 4.74 -5.76 -16.65
C LEU A 297 3.84 -5.97 -15.42
N VAL A 298 3.88 -5.05 -14.44
CA VAL A 298 3.12 -5.18 -13.19
C VAL A 298 1.66 -4.77 -13.37
N ARG A 299 1.39 -3.75 -14.20
CA ARG A 299 0.06 -3.16 -14.36
C ARG A 299 -1.05 -4.15 -14.77
N PRO A 300 -0.82 -5.15 -15.65
CA PRO A 300 -1.83 -6.15 -15.98
C PRO A 300 -2.21 -7.07 -14.80
N ILE A 301 -1.30 -7.25 -13.84
CA ILE A 301 -1.54 -8.05 -12.63
C ILE A 301 -2.20 -7.17 -11.56
N HIS A 302 -1.60 -6.01 -11.27
CA HIS A 302 -2.07 -5.09 -10.27
C HIS A 302 -1.85 -3.64 -10.73
N GLY A 303 -2.92 -3.01 -11.23
CA GLY A 303 -2.85 -1.75 -11.98
C GLY A 303 -2.50 -0.49 -11.16
N LYS A 304 -2.43 -0.57 -9.83
CA LYS A 304 -2.35 0.63 -8.98
C LYS A 304 -0.93 1.12 -8.74
N ALA A 305 -0.02 0.21 -8.40
CA ALA A 305 1.34 0.57 -8.02
C ALA A 305 2.28 -0.62 -8.11
N MET A 306 3.57 -0.30 -8.12
CA MET A 306 4.65 -1.23 -7.81
C MET A 306 5.57 -0.59 -6.75
N PRO A 307 6.40 -1.38 -6.05
CA PRO A 307 7.42 -0.80 -5.18
C PRO A 307 8.47 0.00 -5.96
N SER A 308 9.03 1.04 -5.34
CA SER A 308 10.19 1.76 -5.86
C SER A 308 11.45 0.94 -5.61
N ILE A 309 12.10 0.52 -6.68
CA ILE A 309 13.22 -0.44 -6.66
C ILE A 309 14.51 0.28 -7.04
N LEU A 310 15.56 0.08 -6.25
CA LEU A 310 16.92 0.53 -6.48
C LEU A 310 17.71 -0.61 -7.11
N THR A 311 18.32 -0.35 -8.26
CA THR A 311 18.87 -1.38 -9.15
C THR A 311 20.38 -1.52 -9.09
N ASN A 312 21.08 -0.56 -8.50
CA ASN A 312 22.54 -0.54 -8.45
C ASN A 312 23.05 0.22 -7.23
N GLN A 313 24.37 0.16 -7.01
CA GLN A 313 25.00 0.80 -5.85
C GLN A 313 24.88 2.33 -5.87
N ASP A 314 24.88 2.97 -7.03
CA ASP A 314 24.78 4.43 -7.12
C ASP A 314 23.38 4.91 -6.71
N GLU A 315 22.33 4.17 -7.08
CA GLU A 315 20.95 4.45 -6.63
C GLU A 315 20.77 4.21 -5.13
N ILE A 316 21.39 3.14 -4.59
CA ILE A 316 21.43 2.89 -3.14
C ILE A 316 22.13 4.03 -2.41
N GLU A 317 23.30 4.45 -2.90
CA GLU A 317 24.09 5.53 -2.31
C GLU A 317 23.33 6.86 -2.37
N THR A 318 22.75 7.18 -3.52
CA THR A 318 21.92 8.36 -3.72
C THR A 318 20.74 8.37 -2.74
N TRP A 319 20.03 7.24 -2.61
CA TRP A 319 18.90 7.14 -1.68
C TRP A 319 19.31 7.34 -0.21
N LEU A 320 20.45 6.78 0.19
CA LEU A 320 20.93 6.82 1.57
C LEU A 320 21.62 8.14 1.93
N THR A 321 22.05 8.97 0.98
CA THR A 321 22.90 10.14 1.28
C THR A 321 22.46 11.46 0.65
N ALA A 322 21.77 11.43 -0.49
CA ALA A 322 21.43 12.66 -1.21
C ALA A 322 20.31 13.43 -0.50
N PRO A 323 20.22 14.77 -0.71
CA PRO A 323 19.07 15.56 -0.29
C PRO A 323 17.76 15.01 -0.85
N TRP A 324 16.65 15.30 -0.17
CA TRP A 324 15.34 14.75 -0.53
C TRP A 324 14.96 15.05 -1.98
N GLU A 325 15.25 16.25 -2.48
CA GLU A 325 14.93 16.72 -3.84
C GLU A 325 15.58 15.86 -4.94
N GLU A 326 16.72 15.26 -4.64
CA GLU A 326 17.42 14.34 -5.54
C GLU A 326 16.95 12.90 -5.32
N ALA A 327 16.99 12.43 -4.08
CA ALA A 327 16.62 11.05 -3.73
C ALA A 327 15.16 10.73 -4.08
N SER A 328 14.23 11.70 -3.99
CA SER A 328 12.81 11.47 -4.34
C SER A 328 12.60 11.10 -5.80
N LYS A 329 13.55 11.43 -6.69
CA LYS A 329 13.48 11.05 -8.12
C LYS A 329 13.62 9.54 -8.33
N LEU A 330 14.13 8.81 -7.33
CA LEU A 330 14.20 7.34 -7.34
C LEU A 330 12.82 6.69 -7.08
N GLN A 331 11.83 7.46 -6.63
CA GLN A 331 10.43 7.04 -6.61
C GLN A 331 9.84 7.07 -8.02
N ARG A 332 10.23 6.09 -8.84
CA ARG A 332 9.83 5.97 -10.24
C ARG A 332 9.59 4.50 -10.61
N PRO A 333 8.72 4.20 -11.60
CA PRO A 333 8.54 2.84 -12.08
C PRO A 333 9.86 2.25 -12.59
N LEU A 334 10.07 0.96 -12.34
CA LEU A 334 11.20 0.24 -12.92
C LEU A 334 10.97 0.02 -14.42
N ARG A 335 12.03 -0.06 -15.21
CA ARG A 335 11.92 -0.40 -16.65
C ARG A 335 11.32 -1.80 -16.81
N ASN A 336 10.55 -1.98 -17.89
CA ASN A 336 9.80 -3.21 -18.15
C ASN A 336 10.70 -4.45 -18.29
N ASP A 337 11.94 -4.27 -18.74
CA ASP A 337 12.93 -5.32 -19.00
C ASP A 337 13.78 -5.72 -17.77
N GLN A 338 13.52 -5.10 -16.60
CA GLN A 338 14.27 -5.33 -15.37
C GLN A 338 13.49 -6.17 -14.35
N LEU A 339 12.34 -6.71 -14.73
CA LEU A 339 11.57 -7.66 -13.95
C LEU A 339 11.06 -8.78 -14.85
N ILE A 340 10.84 -9.94 -14.26
CA ILE A 340 10.07 -11.04 -14.82
C ILE A 340 8.96 -11.44 -13.87
N ILE A 341 7.91 -12.06 -14.40
CA ILE A 341 6.94 -12.81 -13.59
C ILE A 341 7.51 -14.21 -13.40
N LEU A 342 7.63 -14.66 -12.15
CA LEU A 342 8.11 -15.99 -11.81
C LEU A 342 7.02 -17.03 -12.09
N PRO A 343 7.38 -18.23 -12.60
CA PRO A 343 6.41 -19.28 -12.89
C PRO A 343 5.82 -19.93 -11.62
N THR A 344 6.55 -19.88 -10.50
CA THR A 344 6.12 -20.42 -9.21
C THR A 344 6.54 -19.47 -8.09
N ALA A 345 5.89 -19.59 -6.93
CA ALA A 345 6.29 -18.87 -5.73
C ALA A 345 7.73 -19.25 -5.32
N PRO A 346 8.51 -18.31 -4.75
CA PRO A 346 9.84 -18.62 -4.25
C PRO A 346 9.74 -19.64 -3.09
N VAL A 347 10.61 -20.65 -3.11
CA VAL A 347 10.67 -21.68 -2.06
C VAL A 347 11.93 -21.46 -1.24
N SER A 348 11.82 -21.46 0.09
CA SER A 348 13.01 -21.53 0.96
C SER A 348 13.64 -22.91 0.81
N THR A 349 14.89 -22.98 0.36
CA THR A 349 15.64 -24.24 0.17
C THR A 349 15.92 -25.00 1.47
N ILE A 350 15.56 -24.44 2.62
CA ILE A 350 15.78 -25.06 3.95
C ILE A 350 14.60 -25.95 4.38
N ALA A 351 13.42 -25.82 3.76
CA ALA A 351 12.21 -26.53 4.21
C ALA A 351 12.06 -27.98 3.69
N ASN A 352 12.94 -28.44 2.77
CA ASN A 352 12.82 -29.76 2.13
C ASN A 352 14.01 -30.71 2.42
N ALA A 353 14.86 -30.41 3.40
CA ALA A 353 15.78 -31.43 3.90
C ALA A 353 15.00 -32.38 4.82
N GLU A 354 14.41 -33.43 4.25
CA GLU A 354 14.07 -34.61 5.04
C GLU A 354 15.35 -35.05 5.80
N PRO A 355 15.28 -35.35 7.10
CA PRO A 355 16.43 -35.85 7.82
C PRO A 355 16.81 -37.19 7.20
N MET A 356 17.92 -37.23 6.46
CA MET A 356 18.58 -38.49 6.14
C MET A 356 19.00 -39.12 7.46
N LEU A 357 18.20 -40.07 7.94
CA LEU A 357 18.58 -40.96 9.01
C LEU A 357 19.82 -41.73 8.54
N PRO A 358 20.93 -41.72 9.28
CA PRO A 358 22.09 -42.53 8.94
C PRO A 358 21.71 -44.01 9.09
N LEU A 359 21.97 -44.79 8.04
CA LEU A 359 22.02 -46.26 8.10
C LEU A 359 23.34 -46.74 8.68
#